data_AF-A0A948RH26-F1
#
_entry.id   AF-A0A948RH26-F1
#
_cell.length_a   1.000
_cell.length_b   1.000
_cell.length_c   1.000
_cell.angle_alpha   90.00
_cell.angle_beta   90.00
_cell.angle_gamma   90.00
#
_symmetry.space_group_name_H-M   'P 1'
#
loop_
_entity.id
_entity.type
_entity.pdbx_description
1 polymer ?
#
loop_
_entity_poly.entity_id
_entity_poly.type
_entity_poly.pdbx_seq_one_letter_code
_entity_poly.pdbx_strand_id
1 'polypeptide(L)'
;MEDNFSPAEARRLVRTRRCSDCWEILQEHYDATTRTSTVSCATPGCSCRGHVSVEFVENALAESRLKRREVERTLGESGAVPWIPKPVRRSEQAILAELGY
;
A
#
# COMPACT_ATOMS: atom_id res chain seq x y z
N MET A 1 11.38 -0.11 -19.30
CA MET A 1 12.75 0.43 -19.13
C MET A 1 13.49 -0.68 -18.42
N GLU A 2 14.23 -1.50 -19.16
CA GLU A 2 15.00 -2.60 -18.58
C GLU A 2 16.38 -2.03 -18.23
N ASP A 3 16.44 -1.35 -17.09
CA ASP A 3 17.69 -0.84 -16.58
C ASP A 3 18.51 -2.00 -16.01
N ASN A 4 19.77 -2.10 -16.44
CA ASN A 4 20.71 -3.09 -15.91
C ASN A 4 21.33 -2.55 -14.63
N PHE A 5 21.06 -3.21 -13.51
CA PHE A 5 21.59 -2.85 -12.19
C PHE A 5 22.68 -3.83 -11.75
N SER A 6 23.51 -3.40 -10.80
CA SER A 6 24.29 -4.36 -10.04
C SER A 6 23.37 -5.24 -9.18
N PRO A 7 23.71 -6.51 -8.92
CA PRO A 7 22.88 -7.39 -8.07
C PRO A 7 22.65 -6.85 -6.65
N ALA A 8 23.56 -6.02 -6.13
CA ALA A 8 23.38 -5.39 -4.83
C ALA A 8 22.31 -4.29 -4.89
N GLU A 9 22.33 -3.46 -5.94
CA GLU A 9 21.34 -2.39 -6.15
C GLU A 9 19.96 -2.94 -6.46
N ALA A 10 19.86 -3.97 -7.31
CA ALA A 10 18.59 -4.62 -7.62
C ALA A 10 17.92 -5.18 -6.36
N ARG A 11 18.68 -5.90 -5.51
CA ARG A 11 18.19 -6.38 -4.22
C ARG A 11 17.74 -5.27 -3.29
N ARG A 12 18.43 -4.12 -3.28
CA ARG A 12 18.03 -2.94 -2.51
C ARG A 12 16.73 -2.35 -3.04
N LEU A 13 16.59 -2.20 -4.36
CA LEU A 13 15.38 -1.70 -5.01
C LEU A 13 14.17 -2.57 -4.69
N VAL A 14 14.27 -3.88 -4.88
CA VAL A 14 13.19 -4.85 -4.58
C VAL A 14 12.71 -4.76 -3.13
N ARG A 15 13.63 -4.54 -2.18
CA ARG A 15 13.27 -4.44 -0.75
C ARG A 15 12.63 -3.10 -0.39
N THR A 16 13.13 -2.00 -0.93
CA THR A 16 12.79 -0.64 -0.47
C THR A 16 11.80 0.09 -1.34
N ARG A 17 11.52 -0.44 -2.54
CA ARG A 17 10.65 0.17 -3.53
C ARG A 17 9.51 -0.75 -3.96
N ARG A 18 8.48 -0.15 -4.52
CA ARG A 18 7.31 -0.79 -5.14
C ARG A 18 7.08 -0.21 -6.52
N CYS A 19 6.33 -0.92 -7.36
CA CYS A 19 5.92 -0.41 -8.65
C CYS A 19 5.13 0.90 -8.49
N SER A 20 5.42 1.93 -9.28
CA SER A 20 4.66 3.19 -9.26
C SER A 20 3.20 3.01 -9.69
N ASP A 21 2.97 2.13 -10.67
CA ASP A 21 1.69 2.03 -11.37
C ASP A 21 0.65 1.20 -10.59
N CYS A 22 1.08 0.11 -9.97
CA CYS A 22 0.19 -0.83 -9.27
C CYS A 22 0.56 -1.06 -7.80
N TRP A 23 1.63 -0.43 -7.30
CA TRP A 23 2.11 -0.53 -5.91
C TRP A 23 2.53 -1.93 -5.46
N GLU A 24 2.57 -2.90 -6.38
CA GLU A 24 3.03 -4.24 -6.11
C GLU A 24 4.55 -4.36 -5.97
N ILE A 25 4.97 -5.52 -5.49
CA ILE A 25 6.37 -5.87 -5.26
C ILE A 25 7.13 -5.92 -6.60
N LEU A 26 8.39 -5.49 -6.55
CA LEU A 26 9.33 -5.62 -7.66
C LEU A 26 10.07 -6.96 -7.57
N GLN A 27 10.42 -7.55 -8.71
CA GLN A 27 11.18 -8.79 -8.80
C GLN A 27 12.53 -8.54 -9.47
N GLU A 28 13.56 -9.20 -8.97
CA GLU A 28 14.90 -9.21 -9.55
C GLU A 28 15.03 -10.41 -10.50
N HIS A 29 15.57 -10.17 -11.69
CA HIS A 29 15.99 -11.21 -12.61
C HIS A 29 17.49 -11.07 -12.84
N TYR A 30 18.26 -12.06 -12.41
CA TYR A 30 19.71 -12.07 -12.58
C TYR A 30 20.08 -12.74 -13.91
N ASP A 31 20.87 -12.05 -14.72
CA ASP A 31 21.48 -12.60 -15.93
C ASP A 31 22.94 -13.01 -15.63
N ALA A 32 23.21 -14.32 -15.73
CA ALA A 32 24.53 -14.88 -15.46
C ALA A 32 25.57 -14.54 -16.54
N THR A 33 25.14 -14.23 -17.76
CA THR A 33 26.01 -13.92 -18.90
C THR A 33 26.57 -12.52 -18.79
N THR A 34 25.71 -11.53 -18.50
CA THR A 34 26.11 -10.14 -18.32
C THR A 34 26.53 -9.82 -16.88
N ARG A 35 26.22 -10.72 -15.93
CA ARG A 35 26.37 -10.51 -14.47
C ARG A 35 25.62 -9.28 -13.97
N THR A 36 24.54 -8.91 -14.65
CA THR A 36 23.64 -7.80 -14.27
C THR A 36 22.31 -8.34 -13.79
N SER A 37 21.59 -7.51 -13.04
CA SER A 37 20.24 -7.80 -12.60
C SER A 37 19.28 -6.78 -13.22
N THR A 38 18.16 -7.24 -13.75
CA THR A 38 17.04 -6.38 -14.14
C THR A 38 15.95 -6.44 -13.08
N VAL A 39 15.19 -5.35 -12.96
CA VAL A 39 14.09 -5.24 -11.99
C VAL A 39 12.79 -5.02 -12.76
N SER A 40 11.79 -5.85 -12.48
CA SER A 40 10.47 -5.80 -13.10
C SER A 40 9.37 -5.78 -12.03
N CYS A 41 8.13 -5.45 -12.40
CA CYS A 41 7.00 -5.61 -11.48
C CYS A 41 6.50 -7.07 -11.48
N ALA A 42 6.14 -7.59 -10.31
CA ALA A 42 5.58 -8.94 -10.17
C ALA A 42 4.22 -9.11 -10.88
N THR A 43 3.49 -8.02 -11.11
CA THR A 43 2.15 -8.05 -11.71
C THR A 43 2.24 -8.34 -13.22
N PRO A 44 1.61 -9.42 -13.71
CA PRO A 44 1.59 -9.73 -15.14
C PRO A 44 1.01 -8.58 -15.97
N GLY A 45 1.72 -8.19 -17.03
CA GLY A 45 1.28 -7.12 -17.93
C GLY A 45 1.41 -5.69 -17.38
N CYS A 46 1.97 -5.51 -16.18
CA CYS A 46 2.27 -4.19 -15.66
C CYS A 46 3.46 -3.58 -16.42
N SER A 47 3.28 -2.37 -16.97
CA SER A 47 4.36 -1.66 -17.67
C SER A 47 5.47 -1.18 -16.73
N CYS A 48 5.18 -1.07 -15.43
CA CYS A 48 6.08 -0.59 -14.39
C CYS A 48 6.93 0.62 -14.84
N ARG A 49 6.29 1.76 -15.08
CA ARG A 49 6.94 2.98 -15.60
C ARG A 49 7.94 3.60 -14.63
N GLY A 50 7.90 3.21 -13.36
CA GLY A 50 8.82 3.65 -12.34
C GLY A 50 8.59 2.93 -11.01
N HIS A 51 9.22 3.46 -9.96
CA HIS A 51 9.13 2.89 -8.63
C HIS A 51 8.97 3.97 -7.54
N VAL A 52 8.25 3.63 -6.48
CA VAL A 52 7.98 4.48 -5.31
C VAL A 52 8.52 3.83 -4.05
N SER A 53 8.80 4.58 -2.98
CA SER A 53 9.20 3.97 -1.70
C SER A 53 8.06 3.18 -1.07
N VAL A 54 8.40 2.13 -0.32
CA VAL A 54 7.41 1.38 0.48
C VAL A 54 6.68 2.29 1.45
N GLU A 55 7.40 3.18 2.13
CA GLU A 55 6.84 4.16 3.06
C GLU A 55 5.79 5.06 2.42
N PHE A 56 6.01 5.50 1.16
CA PHE A 56 5.02 6.29 0.44
C PHE A 56 3.73 5.51 0.22
N VAL A 57 3.83 4.24 -0.18
CA VAL A 57 2.67 3.36 -0.39
C VAL A 57 1.93 3.12 0.92
N GLU A 58 2.65 2.87 2.01
CA GLU A 58 2.06 2.65 3.34
C GLU A 58 1.32 3.89 3.84
N ASN A 59 1.91 5.08 3.69
CA ASN A 59 1.27 6.34 4.03
C ASN A 59 0.03 6.59 3.17
N ALA A 60 0.10 6.37 1.86
CA ALA A 60 -1.05 6.53 0.97
C ALA A 60 -2.19 5.56 1.33
N LEU A 61 -1.88 4.32 1.70
CA LEU A 61 -2.85 3.34 2.19
C LEU A 61 -3.46 3.75 3.53
N ALA A 62 -2.66 4.27 4.46
CA ALA A 62 -3.14 4.77 5.74
C ALA A 62 -4.11 5.94 5.54
N GLU A 63 -3.76 6.92 4.71
CA GLU A 63 -4.63 8.03 4.36
C GLU A 63 -5.93 7.57 3.69
N SER A 64 -5.84 6.63 2.75
CA SER A 64 -7.01 6.06 2.08
C SER A 64 -7.96 5.38 3.07
N ARG A 65 -7.42 4.63 4.04
CA ARG A 65 -8.21 4.02 5.12
C ARG A 65 -8.88 5.06 6.02
N LEU A 66 -8.18 6.14 6.35
CA LEU A 66 -8.75 7.25 7.13
C LEU A 66 -9.88 7.95 6.38
N LYS A 67 -9.66 8.29 5.11
CA LYS A 67 -10.68 8.88 4.22
C LYS A 67 -11.89 7.97 4.08
N ARG A 68 -11.67 6.65 3.93
CA ARG A 68 -12.76 5.68 3.87
C ARG A 68 -13.60 5.68 5.16
N ARG A 69 -12.95 5.65 6.33
CA ARG A 69 -13.65 5.72 7.62
C ARG A 69 -14.42 7.03 7.79
N GLU A 70 -13.85 8.13 7.35
CA GLU A 70 -14.52 9.44 7.39
C GLU A 70 -15.76 9.46 6.51
N VAL A 71 -15.65 8.98 5.26
CA VAL A 71 -16.78 8.86 4.34
C VAL A 71 -17.85 7.91 4.89
N GLU A 72 -17.48 6.73 5.38
CA GLU A 72 -18.39 5.78 6.01
C GLU A 72 -19.14 6.42 7.20
N ARG A 73 -18.43 7.19 8.04
CA ARG A 73 -19.02 7.92 9.15
C ARG A 73 -20.03 8.96 8.66
N THR A 74 -19.66 9.81 7.71
CA THR A 74 -20.54 10.86 7.18
C THR A 74 -21.77 10.29 6.46
N LEU A 75 -21.61 9.22 5.69
CA LEU A 75 -22.71 8.53 5.03
C LEU A 75 -23.64 7.83 6.04
N GLY A 76 -23.06 7.22 7.07
CA GLY A 76 -23.83 6.62 8.17
C GLY A 76 -24.63 7.67 8.96
N GLU A 77 -23.99 8.78 9.35
CA GLU A 77 -24.64 9.88 10.09
C GLU A 77 -25.79 10.52 9.31
N SER A 78 -25.58 10.78 8.01
CA SER A 78 -26.62 11.33 7.13
C SER A 78 -27.77 10.36 6.84
N GLY A 79 -27.55 9.05 7.00
CA GLY A 79 -28.53 8.03 6.63
C GLY A 79 -28.81 7.95 5.13
N ALA A 80 -27.97 8.59 4.30
CA ALA A 80 -28.13 8.62 2.84
C ALA A 80 -27.96 7.23 2.19
N VAL A 81 -27.24 6.32 2.86
CA VAL A 81 -26.94 4.98 2.37
C VAL A 81 -27.46 3.93 3.37
N PRO A 82 -28.54 3.19 3.05
CA PRO A 82 -29.23 2.31 4.01
C PRO A 82 -28.41 1.14 4.57
N TRP A 83 -27.42 0.65 3.82
CA TRP A 83 -26.59 -0.48 4.23
C TRP A 83 -25.32 -0.08 5.00
N ILE A 84 -25.05 1.22 5.15
CA ILE A 84 -23.94 1.70 5.98
C ILE A 84 -24.50 1.98 7.38
N PRO A 85 -24.08 1.23 8.42
CA PRO A 85 -24.61 1.40 9.76
C PRO A 85 -24.23 2.76 10.34
N LYS A 86 -25.13 3.33 11.13
CA LYS A 86 -24.85 4.55 11.89
C LYS A 86 -23.71 4.29 12.88
N PRO A 87 -22.72 5.21 12.97
CA PRO A 87 -21.67 5.07 13.96
C PRO A 87 -22.27 5.11 15.37
N VAL A 88 -22.00 4.09 16.17
CA VAL A 88 -22.44 4.02 17.58
C VAL A 88 -21.52 4.91 18.41
N ARG A 89 -22.07 5.96 19.03
CA ARG A 89 -21.32 6.75 20.01
C ARG A 89 -21.13 5.91 21.27
N ARG A 90 -19.88 5.52 21.53
CA ARG A 90 -19.50 4.85 22.78
C ARG A 90 -19.17 5.90 23.82
N SER A 91 -19.66 5.72 25.06
CA SER A 91 -19.24 6.55 26.18
C SER A 91 -17.80 6.21 26.56
N GLU A 92 -17.10 7.18 27.14
CA GLU A 92 -15.73 6.99 27.64
C GLU A 92 -15.63 5.82 28.63
N GLN A 93 -16.62 5.67 29.51
CA GLN A 93 -16.76 4.56 30.46
C GLN A 93 -16.82 3.19 29.76
N ALA A 94 -17.52 3.09 28.62
CA ALA A 94 -17.62 1.83 27.87
C ALA A 94 -16.29 1.47 27.18
N ILE A 95 -15.52 2.48 26.76
CA ILE A 95 -14.20 2.29 26.16
C ILE A 95 -13.20 1.85 27.23
N LEU A 96 -13.20 2.50 28.39
CA LEU A 96 -12.31 2.17 29.51
C LEU A 96 -12.55 0.74 30.03
N ALA A 97 -13.82 0.35 30.18
CA ALA A 97 -14.18 -1.00 30.61
C ALA A 97 -13.70 -2.10 29.63
N GLU A 98 -13.74 -1.86 28.32
CA GLU A 98 -13.19 -2.80 27.31
C GLU A 98 -11.66 -2.92 27.39
N LEU A 99 -10.98 -1.83 27.75
CA LEU A 99 -9.52 -1.77 27.90
C LEU A 99 -9.05 -2.31 29.26
N GLY A 100 -9.96 -2.68 30.16
CA GLY A 100 -9.66 -3.24 31.47
C GLY A 100 -9.36 -2.19 32.56
N TYR A 101 -9.84 -0.95 32.39
CA TYR A 101 -9.77 0.13 33.37
C TYR A 101 -11.09 0.34 34.09
#